data_AF-A0A519EN96-F1
#
_entry.id   AF-A0A519EN96-F1
#
_cell.length_a   1.000
_cell.length_b   1.000
_cell.length_c   1.000
_cell.angle_alpha   90.00
_cell.angle_beta   90.00
_cell.angle_gamma   90.00
#
_symmetry.space_group_name_H-M   'P 1'
#
loop_
_entity.id
_entity.type
_entity.pdbx_description
1 polymer ?
#
loop_
_entity_poly.entity_id
_entity_poly.type
_entity_poly.pdbx_seq_one_letter_code
_entity_poly.pdbx_strand_id
1 'polypeptide(L)'
;MSRAPDTWILTADCPSVLGTVDAVTRYLFEQGCYVTEHHSFDDRLSSRFFIRVEFRQPDGFDEASFRAGLAERGESFGMIFELTAPNYRPKVVIMVSKADHCLNDLLYRQRINQ
;
A
#
# COMPACT_ATOMS: atom_id res chain seq x y z
N MET A 1 1.17 11.52 -14.02
CA MET A 1 1.44 12.14 -12.71
C MET A 1 2.52 11.30 -12.06
N SER A 2 3.72 11.86 -11.91
CA SER A 2 4.90 11.12 -11.45
C SER A 2 4.64 10.58 -10.05
N ARG A 3 4.71 9.26 -9.86
CA ARG A 3 4.84 8.65 -8.53
C ARG A 3 6.02 9.34 -7.85
N ALA A 4 5.87 9.80 -6.61
CA ALA A 4 7.01 10.33 -5.86
C ALA A 4 8.06 9.20 -5.80
N PRO A 5 9.27 9.40 -6.34
CA PRO A 5 10.20 8.29 -6.58
C PRO A 5 10.71 7.59 -5.31
N ASP A 6 10.40 8.14 -4.14
CA ASP A 6 11.04 7.76 -2.86
C ASP A 6 10.05 7.39 -1.75
N THR A 7 8.76 7.16 -2.07
CA THR A 7 7.76 6.75 -1.06
C THR A 7 7.42 5.26 -1.14
N TRP A 8 7.34 4.64 0.04
CA TRP A 8 6.72 3.34 0.24
C TRP A 8 5.21 3.49 0.28
N ILE A 9 4.49 2.46 -0.14
CA ILE A 9 3.04 2.40 -0.04
C ILE A 9 2.68 1.23 0.88
N LEU A 10 1.97 1.52 1.97
CA LEU A 10 1.37 0.54 2.84
C LEU A 10 -0.14 0.53 2.64
N THR A 11 -0.70 -0.62 2.31
CA THR A 11 -2.14 -0.85 2.32
C THR A 11 -2.48 -1.90 3.35
N ALA A 12 -3.56 -1.70 4.10
CA ALA A 12 -4.03 -2.70 5.04
C ALA A 12 -5.56 -2.74 5.13
N ASP A 13 -6.09 -3.91 5.47
CA ASP A 13 -7.51 -4.14 5.70
C ASP A 13 -7.73 -5.03 6.94
N CYS A 14 -8.77 -4.74 7.71
CA CYS A 14 -9.20 -5.55 8.87
C CYS A 14 -10.72 -5.42 9.11
N PRO A 15 -11.31 -6.19 10.04
CA PRO A 15 -12.62 -5.87 10.60
C PRO A 15 -12.64 -4.48 11.26
N SER A 16 -13.77 -3.78 11.16
CA SER A 16 -13.94 -2.46 11.76
C SER A 16 -13.96 -2.54 13.29
N VAL A 17 -12.90 -2.05 13.92
CA VAL A 17 -12.79 -1.92 15.39
C VAL A 17 -12.10 -0.61 15.76
N LEU A 18 -12.25 -0.19 17.01
CA LEU A 18 -11.55 1.00 17.50
C LEU A 18 -10.05 0.74 17.52
N GLY A 19 -9.26 1.72 17.06
CA GLY A 19 -7.80 1.68 17.13
C GLY A 19 -7.08 1.18 15.86
N THR A 20 -7.81 0.88 14.77
CA THR A 20 -7.20 0.42 13.51
C THR A 20 -6.25 1.45 12.89
N VAL A 21 -6.65 2.73 12.85
CA VAL A 21 -5.78 3.83 12.37
C VAL A 21 -4.58 4.01 13.30
N ASP A 22 -4.80 3.95 14.62
CA ASP A 22 -3.75 4.11 15.62
C ASP A 22 -2.69 3.02 15.51
N ALA A 23 -3.09 1.75 15.38
CA ALA A 23 -2.17 0.63 15.24
C ALA A 23 -1.15 0.84 14.11
N VAL A 24 -1.61 1.32 12.96
CA VAL A 24 -0.77 1.59 11.78
C VAL A 24 0.05 2.86 11.95
N THR A 25 -0.60 3.98 12.27
CA THR A 25 0.07 5.30 12.34
C THR A 25 1.08 5.40 13.48
N ARG A 26 0.78 4.80 14.64
CA ARG A 26 1.70 4.69 15.76
C ARG A 26 2.91 3.84 15.41
N TYR A 27 2.70 2.71 14.73
CA TYR A 27 3.81 1.86 14.29
C TYR A 27 4.73 2.60 13.32
N LEU A 28 4.17 3.30 12.33
CA LEU A 28 4.95 4.12 11.40
C LEU A 28 5.78 5.18 12.14
N PHE A 29 5.19 5.85 13.13
CA PHE A 29 5.91 6.82 13.96
C PHE A 29 7.08 6.17 14.73
N GLU A 30 6.85 5.04 15.39
CA GLU A 30 7.89 4.34 16.15
C GLU A 30 9.03 3.81 15.28
N GLN A 31 8.72 3.43 14.03
CA GLN A 31 9.71 3.04 13.02
C GLN A 31 10.38 4.25 12.34
N GLY A 32 10.13 5.48 12.80
CA GLY A 32 10.72 6.68 12.22
C GLY A 32 10.28 6.99 10.79
N CYS A 33 9.16 6.42 10.34
CA CYS A 33 8.63 6.61 8.99
C CYS A 33 7.85 7.93 8.89
N TYR A 34 8.20 8.75 7.90
CA TYR A 34 7.56 10.04 7.69
C TYR A 34 6.36 9.90 6.73
N VAL A 35 5.14 9.99 7.24
CA VAL A 35 3.91 9.90 6.44
C VAL A 35 3.76 11.11 5.53
N THR A 36 3.60 10.87 4.23
CA THR A 36 3.39 11.90 3.19
C THR A 36 1.94 12.01 2.77
N GLU A 37 1.21 10.89 2.74
CA GLU A 37 -0.21 10.84 2.40
C GLU A 37 -0.88 9.74 3.23
N HIS A 38 -2.13 9.97 3.64
CA HIS A 38 -2.89 9.01 4.43
C HIS A 38 -4.38 9.07 4.05
N HIS A 39 -4.92 7.93 3.64
CA HIS A 39 -6.33 7.74 3.36
C HIS A 39 -6.84 6.50 4.09
N SER A 40 -7.94 6.65 4.81
CA SER A 40 -8.63 5.55 5.47
C SER A 40 -10.12 5.58 5.15
N PHE A 41 -10.73 4.41 5.05
CA PHE A 41 -12.15 4.25 4.82
C PHE A 41 -12.69 3.14 5.72
N ASP A 42 -13.82 3.42 6.38
CA ASP A 42 -14.54 2.47 7.21
C ASP A 42 -15.90 2.17 6.57
N ASP A 43 -16.04 0.96 6.04
CA ASP A 43 -17.28 0.48 5.46
C ASP A 43 -18.18 -0.11 6.54
N ARG A 44 -19.20 0.67 6.92
CA ARG A 44 -20.19 0.28 7.93
C ARG A 44 -21.11 -0.86 7.50
N LEU A 45 -21.31 -1.04 6.20
CA LEU A 45 -22.18 -2.10 5.68
C LEU A 45 -21.48 -3.44 5.73
N SER A 46 -20.21 -3.49 5.33
CA SER A 46 -19.40 -4.71 5.39
C SER A 46 -18.65 -4.90 6.72
N SER A 47 -18.69 -3.92 7.62
CA SER A 47 -17.89 -3.89 8.87
C SER A 47 -16.39 -4.11 8.60
N ARG A 48 -15.87 -3.43 7.58
CA ARG A 48 -14.47 -3.53 7.16
C ARG A 48 -13.80 -2.17 7.13
N PHE A 49 -12.57 -2.15 7.62
CA PHE A 49 -11.69 -1.00 7.58
C PHE A 49 -10.61 -1.19 6.51
N PHE A 50 -10.29 -0.11 5.80
CA PHE A 50 -9.24 -0.04 4.79
C PHE A 50 -8.38 1.19 5.03
N ILE A 51 -7.07 1.05 4.83
CA ILE A 51 -6.12 2.16 4.95
C ILE A 51 -5.06 2.06 3.86
N ARG A 52 -4.69 3.21 3.29
CA ARG A 52 -3.55 3.41 2.39
C ARG A 52 -2.72 4.55 2.93
N VAL A 53 -1.44 4.28 3.17
CA VAL A 53 -0.47 5.26 3.67
C VAL A 53 0.73 5.29 2.73
N GLU A 54 1.13 6.49 2.32
CA GLU A 54 2.43 6.72 1.70
C GLU A 54 3.38 7.29 2.74
N PHE A 55 4.62 6.79 2.77
CA PHE A 55 5.62 7.27 3.71
C PHE A 55 7.04 7.23 3.12
N ARG A 56 7.91 8.09 3.66
CA ARG A 56 9.36 8.03 3.43
C ARG A 56 10.01 7.21 4.53
N GLN A 57 10.88 6.30 4.15
CA GLN A 57 11.65 5.47 5.07
C GLN A 57 12.74 6.29 5.78
N PRO A 58 13.14 5.91 7.01
CA PRO A 58 14.36 6.42 7.63
C PRO A 58 15.63 5.84 6.97
N ASP A 59 16.79 6.40 7.33
CA ASP A 59 18.09 5.80 7.00
C ASP A 59 18.25 4.44 7.69
N GLY A 60 18.76 3.44 6.96
CA GLY A 60 18.94 2.08 7.49
C GLY A 60 17.64 1.27 7.64
N PHE A 61 16.57 1.65 6.93
CA PHE A 61 15.30 0.91 6.94
C PHE A 61 15.46 -0.58 6.60
N ASP A 62 15.02 -1.43 7.51
CA ASP A 62 14.95 -2.88 7.33
C ASP A 62 13.51 -3.31 7.07
N GLU A 63 13.20 -3.61 5.80
CA GLU A 63 11.89 -4.05 5.36
C GLU A 63 11.44 -5.34 6.08
N ALA A 64 12.35 -6.28 6.34
CA ALA A 64 11.98 -7.58 6.93
C ALA A 64 11.54 -7.40 8.39
N SER A 65 12.31 -6.64 9.16
CA SER A 65 11.97 -6.30 10.55
C SER A 65 10.69 -5.45 10.63
N PHE A 66 10.52 -4.50 9.71
CA PHE A 66 9.30 -3.69 9.62
C PHE A 66 8.06 -4.56 9.36
N ARG A 67 8.14 -5.49 8.41
CA ARG A 67 7.03 -6.41 8.11
C ARG A 67 6.69 -7.30 9.31
N ALA A 68 7.71 -7.82 9.99
CA ALA A 68 7.50 -8.68 11.16
C ALA A 68 6.80 -7.92 12.31
N GLY A 69 7.27 -6.70 12.64
CA GLY A 69 6.65 -5.91 13.71
C GLY A 69 5.25 -5.41 13.36
N LEU A 70 4.98 -5.10 12.08
CA LEU A 70 3.63 -4.75 11.64
C LEU A 70 2.69 -5.96 11.69
N ALA A 71 3.17 -7.15 11.32
CA ALA A 71 2.38 -8.39 11.41
C ALA A 71 1.99 -8.70 12.86
N GLU A 72 2.92 -8.57 13.81
CA GLU A 72 2.66 -8.76 15.24
C GLU A 72 1.58 -7.78 15.75
N ARG A 73 1.68 -6.50 15.40
CA ARG A 73 0.65 -5.51 15.79
C ARG A 73 -0.70 -5.79 15.15
N GLY A 74 -0.68 -6.17 13.87
CA GLY A 74 -1.87 -6.45 13.07
C GLY A 74 -2.65 -7.68 13.53
N GLU A 75 -2.00 -8.61 14.23
CA GLU A 75 -2.60 -9.88 14.66
C GLU A 75 -3.85 -9.67 15.52
N SER A 76 -3.80 -8.76 16.50
CA SER A 76 -4.94 -8.46 17.38
C SER A 76 -6.14 -7.85 16.65
N PHE A 77 -5.90 -7.27 15.47
CA PHE A 77 -6.93 -6.69 14.61
C PHE A 77 -7.37 -7.65 13.50
N GLY A 78 -6.75 -8.83 13.35
CA GLY A 78 -6.93 -9.68 12.17
C GLY A 78 -6.57 -8.94 10.87
N MET A 79 -5.55 -8.09 10.93
CA MET A 79 -5.16 -7.19 9.85
C MET A 79 -4.30 -7.91 8.81
N ILE A 80 -4.68 -7.73 7.55
CA ILE A 80 -3.89 -8.13 6.40
C ILE A 80 -3.29 -6.87 5.80
N PHE A 81 -2.01 -6.91 5.46
CA PHE A 81 -1.34 -5.76 4.88
C PHE A 81 -0.44 -6.15 3.72
N GLU A 82 -0.23 -5.18 2.83
CA GLU A 82 0.72 -5.24 1.75
C GLU A 82 1.61 -4.00 1.81
N LEU A 83 2.91 -4.22 1.68
CA LEU A 83 3.91 -3.17 1.66
C LEU A 83 4.62 -3.19 0.31
N THR A 84 4.62 -2.05 -0.38
CA THR A 84 5.20 -1.88 -1.72
C THR A 84 6.36 -0.89 -1.67
N ALA A 85 7.52 -1.32 -2.15
CA ALA A 85 8.74 -0.51 -2.18
C ALA A 85 8.66 0.65 -3.19
N PRO A 86 9.44 1.73 -2.96
CA PRO A 86 9.66 2.77 -3.95
C PRO A 86 10.14 2.13 -5.26
N ASN A 87 9.72 2.70 -6.40
CA ASN A 87 10.09 2.21 -7.73
C ASN A 87 9.67 0.77 -8.11
N TYR A 88 8.94 0.03 -7.27
CA TYR A 88 8.34 -1.25 -7.66
C TYR A 88 7.44 -1.10 -8.89
N ARG A 89 7.69 -1.92 -9.92
CA ARG A 89 6.89 -2.00 -11.14
C ARG A 89 6.30 -3.42 -11.25
N PRO A 90 4.98 -3.60 -11.11
CA PRO A 90 4.35 -4.90 -11.26
C PRO A 90 4.67 -5.52 -12.63
N LYS A 91 5.02 -6.81 -12.64
CA LYS A 91 5.16 -7.58 -13.88
C LYS A 91 3.76 -8.02 -14.31
N VAL A 92 3.28 -7.47 -15.43
CA VAL A 92 1.91 -7.69 -15.91
C VAL A 92 1.93 -8.56 -17.16
N VAL A 93 1.07 -9.59 -17.20
CA VAL A 93 0.76 -10.37 -18.41
C VAL A 93 -0.56 -9.85 -18.97
N ILE A 94 -0.57 -9.48 -20.24
CA ILE A 94 -1.79 -9.04 -20.94
C ILE A 94 -2.21 -10.16 -21.90
N MET A 95 -3.41 -10.69 -21.71
CA MET A 95 -3.99 -11.70 -22.57
C MET A 95 -5.07 -11.06 -23.44
N VAL A 96 -5.04 -11.35 -24.74
CA VAL A 96 -6.02 -10.85 -25.70
C VAL A 96 -6.58 -11.97 -26.55
N SER A 97 -7.80 -11.78 -27.05
CA SER A 97 -8.40 -12.63 -28.06
C SER A 97 -8.20 -12.00 -29.45
N LYS A 98 -9.26 -11.60 -30.15
CA LYS A 98 -9.18 -11.02 -31.49
C LYS A 98 -9.22 -9.49 -31.52
N ALA A 99 -9.79 -8.85 -30.49
CA ALA A 99 -9.86 -7.39 -30.38
C ALA A 99 -8.63 -6.86 -29.64
N ASP A 100 -7.98 -5.85 -30.21
CA ASP A 100 -6.69 -5.30 -29.75
C ASP A 100 -6.79 -3.90 -29.14
N HIS A 101 -7.95 -3.24 -29.19
CA HIS A 101 -8.12 -1.85 -28.75
C HIS A 101 -7.67 -1.61 -27.29
N CYS A 102 -8.03 -2.48 -26.34
CA CYS A 102 -7.56 -2.38 -24.96
C CYS A 102 -6.06 -2.62 -24.81
N LEU A 103 -5.48 -3.53 -25.62
CA LEU A 103 -4.05 -3.80 -25.60
C LEU A 103 -3.27 -2.58 -26.10
N ASN A 104 -3.70 -2.00 -27.22
CA ASN A 104 -3.06 -0.80 -27.76
C ASN A 104 -3.12 0.37 -26.77
N ASP A 105 -4.24 0.56 -26.08
CA ASP A 105 -4.37 1.61 -25.06
C ASP A 105 -3.43 1.37 -23.87
N LEU A 106 -3.40 0.16 -23.30
CA LEU A 106 -2.52 -0.17 -22.17
C LEU A 106 -1.04 -0.03 -22.53
N LEU A 107 -0.63 -0.51 -23.70
CA LEU A 107 0.76 -0.39 -24.17
C LEU A 107 1.14 1.06 -24.49
N TYR A 108 0.21 1.84 -25.03
CA TYR A 108 0.43 3.26 -25.30
C TYR A 108 0.66 4.03 -23.99
N ARG A 109 -0.22 3.87 -22.99
CA ARG A 109 -0.08 4.50 -21.66
C ARG A 109 1.22 4.11 -20.98
N GLN A 110 1.58 2.83 -21.04
CA GLN A 110 2.85 2.33 -20.51
C GLN A 110 4.04 3.03 -21.17
N ARG A 111 4.04 3.16 -22.51
CA ARG A 111 5.13 3.79 -23.25
C ARG A 111 5.34 5.26 -22.89
N ILE A 112 4.27 5.99 -22.59
CA ILE A 112 4.33 7.40 -22.19
C ILE A 112 4.47 7.62 -20.68
N ASN A 113 4.60 6.55 -19.88
CA ASN A 113 4.68 6.56 -18.40
C ASN A 113 3.50 7.29 -17.73
N GLN A 114 2.29 6.99 -18.21
CA GLN A 114 1.05 7.38 -17.53
C GLN A 114 0.57 6.26 -16.62
#